data_AF-A0A2T9JTI4-F1
#
_entry.id   AF-A0A2T9JTI4-F1
#
_cell.length_a   1.000
_cell.length_b   1.000
_cell.length_c   1.000
_cell.angle_alpha   90.00
_cell.angle_beta   90.00
_cell.angle_gamma   90.00
#
_symmetry.space_group_name_H-M   'P 1'
#
loop_
_entity.id
_entity.type
_entity.pdbx_description
1 polymer ?
#
loop_
_entity_poly.entity_id
_entity_poly.type
_entity_poly.pdbx_seq_one_letter_code
_entity_poly.pdbx_strand_id
1 'polypeptide(L)'
;MPPACWKWWQGLFPCDPARYAVHKLIISRKRSQANPKRRKDVEQAQALIRALAVDDPFALRDAYAEARGRGEAWRKLRDEAVSLLPDDVRAKLEDL
;
A
#
# COMPACT_ATOMS: atom_id res chain seq x y z
N MET A 1 0.71 -10.14 -23.79
CA MET A 1 -0.35 -9.57 -22.94
C MET A 1 0.27 -9.24 -21.59
N PRO A 2 0.28 -7.98 -21.18
CA PRO A 2 0.97 -7.57 -19.96
C PRO A 2 0.22 -8.03 -18.70
N PRO A 3 0.92 -8.41 -17.63
CA PRO A 3 0.28 -8.75 -16.36
C PRO A 3 -0.44 -7.53 -15.77
N ALA A 4 -1.54 -7.78 -15.06
CA ALA A 4 -2.46 -6.77 -14.52
C ALA A 4 -1.81 -5.68 -13.62
N CYS A 5 -0.56 -5.86 -13.21
CA CYS A 5 0.26 -4.84 -12.52
C CYS A 5 0.47 -3.57 -13.37
N TRP A 6 0.41 -3.69 -14.71
CA TRP A 6 0.76 -2.59 -15.64
C TRP A 6 -0.29 -1.49 -15.76
N LYS A 7 -1.55 -1.72 -15.35
CA LYS A 7 -2.66 -0.77 -15.59
C LYS A 7 -2.88 0.26 -14.47
N TRP A 8 -2.19 0.14 -13.34
CA TRP A 8 -2.46 0.95 -12.15
C TRP A 8 -1.44 2.08 -11.90
N TRP A 9 -0.29 2.07 -12.57
CA TRP A 9 0.78 3.07 -12.42
C TRP A 9 1.29 3.45 -13.82
N GLN A 10 0.93 4.65 -14.29
CA GLN A 10 1.28 5.18 -15.63
C GLN A 10 2.78 5.49 -15.75
N GLY A 11 3.59 4.44 -15.90
CA GLY A 11 5.02 4.57 -16.19
C GLY A 11 5.92 4.41 -14.96
N LEU A 12 6.96 3.60 -15.17
CA LEU A 12 8.10 3.29 -14.31
C LEU A 12 7.85 2.43 -13.04
N PHE A 13 8.41 1.22 -13.11
CA PHE A 13 8.82 0.30 -12.05
C PHE A 13 7.76 -0.24 -11.06
N PRO A 14 7.04 -1.31 -11.45
CA PRO A 14 6.35 -2.21 -10.53
C PRO A 14 7.29 -3.01 -9.58
N CYS A 15 8.61 -2.81 -9.63
CA CYS A 15 9.58 -3.53 -8.80
C CYS A 15 9.88 -2.87 -7.45
N ASP A 16 9.35 -1.68 -7.16
CA ASP A 16 9.61 -1.04 -5.87
C ASP A 16 8.73 -1.68 -4.77
N PRO A 17 9.32 -2.32 -3.74
CA PRO A 17 8.58 -2.92 -2.64
C PRO A 17 7.69 -1.90 -1.89
N ALA A 18 8.08 -0.63 -1.84
CA ALA A 18 7.30 0.42 -1.18
C ALA A 18 5.97 0.69 -1.89
N ARG A 19 6.02 0.91 -3.21
CA ARG A 19 4.82 1.05 -4.04
C ARG A 19 3.94 -0.20 -4.00
N TYR A 20 4.55 -1.39 -3.98
CA TYR A 20 3.80 -2.63 -3.84
C TYR A 20 3.08 -2.75 -2.50
N ALA A 21 3.73 -2.36 -1.39
CA ALA A 21 3.13 -2.35 -0.06
C ALA A 21 1.88 -1.44 -0.01
N VAL A 22 2.02 -0.19 -0.48
CA VAL A 22 0.91 0.77 -0.53
C VAL A 22 -0.20 0.30 -1.47
N HIS A 23 0.15 -0.29 -2.61
CA HIS A 23 -0.83 -0.87 -3.53
C HIS A 23 -1.64 -1.99 -2.86
N LYS A 24 -0.98 -2.89 -2.12
CA LYS A 24 -1.66 -3.99 -1.42
C LYS A 24 -2.63 -3.51 -0.36
N LEU A 25 -2.25 -2.48 0.39
CA LEU A 25 -3.14 -1.78 1.31
C LEU A 25 -4.41 -1.30 0.61
N ILE A 26 -4.28 -0.57 -0.50
CA ILE A 26 -5.42 -0.01 -1.23
C ILE A 26 -6.28 -1.11 -1.88
N ILE A 27 -5.66 -2.12 -2.51
CA ILE A 27 -6.40 -3.22 -3.15
C ILE A 27 -7.15 -4.06 -2.14
N SER A 28 -6.63 -4.23 -0.92
CA SER A 28 -7.36 -4.92 0.15
C SER A 28 -8.73 -4.28 0.38
N ARG A 29 -8.83 -2.94 0.30
CA ARG A 29 -10.10 -2.22 0.48
C ARG A 29 -11.07 -2.37 -0.69
N LYS A 30 -10.55 -2.44 -1.92
CA LYS A 30 -11.36 -2.70 -3.12
C LYS A 30 -11.95 -4.11 -3.18
N ARG A 31 -11.37 -5.08 -2.46
CA ARG A 31 -11.91 -6.44 -2.42
C ARG A 31 -13.10 -6.53 -1.46
N SER A 32 -14.11 -7.30 -1.88
CA SER A 32 -15.22 -7.72 -1.02
C SER A 32 -14.71 -8.34 0.28
N GLN A 33 -15.44 -8.12 1.38
CA GLN A 33 -15.09 -8.64 2.71
C GLN A 33 -15.01 -10.17 2.74
N ALA A 34 -15.86 -10.86 1.96
CA ALA A 34 -15.85 -12.32 1.84
C ALA A 34 -14.66 -12.87 1.04
N ASN A 35 -13.82 -12.01 0.45
CA ASN A 35 -12.70 -12.46 -0.36
C ASN A 35 -11.52 -12.86 0.53
N PRO A 36 -11.10 -14.14 0.55
CA PRO A 36 -9.99 -14.60 1.41
C PRO A 36 -8.66 -13.93 1.04
N LYS A 37 -8.50 -13.45 -0.20
CA LYS A 37 -7.30 -12.74 -0.62
C LYS A 37 -7.19 -11.35 0.00
N ARG A 38 -8.26 -10.81 0.58
CA ARG A 38 -8.25 -9.50 1.27
C ARG A 38 -7.28 -9.53 2.46
N ARG A 39 -7.41 -10.56 3.31
CA ARG A 39 -6.54 -10.73 4.48
C ARG A 39 -5.08 -10.88 4.06
N LYS A 40 -4.83 -11.71 3.03
CA LYS A 40 -3.49 -11.88 2.45
C LYS A 40 -2.87 -10.56 1.99
N ASP A 41 -3.61 -9.68 1.31
CA ASP A 41 -3.06 -8.40 0.87
C ASP A 41 -2.67 -7.51 2.06
N VAL A 42 -3.48 -7.50 3.12
CA VAL A 42 -3.19 -6.72 4.35
C VAL A 42 -1.92 -7.26 5.02
N GLU A 43 -1.82 -8.59 5.19
CA GLU A 43 -0.62 -9.24 5.76
C GLU A 43 0.64 -8.95 4.92
N GLN A 44 0.54 -9.01 3.59
CA GLN A 44 1.64 -8.66 2.69
C GLN A 44 2.06 -7.19 2.81
N ALA A 45 1.09 -6.27 2.89
CA ALA A 45 1.37 -4.85 3.07
C ALA A 45 2.05 -4.57 4.41
N GLN A 46 1.55 -5.17 5.50
CA GLN A 46 2.13 -5.03 6.83
C GLN A 46 3.58 -5.51 6.89
N ALA A 47 3.85 -6.69 6.34
CA ALA A 47 5.20 -7.26 6.32
C ALA A 47 6.19 -6.33 5.59
N LEU A 48 5.79 -5.81 4.44
CA LEU A 48 6.61 -4.89 3.66
C LEU A 48 6.79 -3.54 4.35
N ILE A 49 5.74 -2.96 4.95
CA ILE A 49 5.85 -1.69 5.68
C ILE A 49 6.83 -1.83 6.85
N ARG A 50 6.74 -2.92 7.62
CA ARG A 50 7.65 -3.16 8.74
C ARG A 50 9.11 -3.22 8.30
N ALA A 51 9.39 -3.96 7.22
CA ALA A 51 10.74 -4.07 6.68
C ALA A 51 11.23 -2.72 6.12
N LEU A 52 10.43 -2.08 5.28
CA LEU A 52 10.80 -0.83 4.61
C LEU A 52 10.92 0.35 5.56
N ALA A 53 10.14 0.40 6.65
CA ALA A 53 10.29 1.46 7.64
C ALA A 53 11.68 1.44 8.32
N VAL A 54 12.40 0.32 8.26
CA VAL A 54 13.77 0.17 8.75
C VAL A 54 14.78 0.28 7.61
N ASP A 55 14.57 -0.47 6.53
CA ASP A 55 15.56 -0.64 5.47
C ASP A 55 15.58 0.52 4.45
N ASP A 56 14.41 1.08 4.13
CA ASP A 56 14.27 2.18 3.17
C ASP A 56 13.01 3.05 3.47
N PRO A 57 13.05 3.83 4.56
CA PRO A 57 11.91 4.65 4.97
C PRO A 57 11.62 5.78 3.97
N PHE A 58 12.61 6.22 3.19
CA PHE A 58 12.45 7.27 2.19
C PHE A 58 11.62 6.77 1.00
N ALA A 59 11.92 5.59 0.46
CA ALA A 59 11.09 5.00 -0.60
C ALA A 59 9.66 4.74 -0.11
N LEU A 60 9.48 4.32 1.15
CA LEU A 60 8.17 4.14 1.74
C LEU A 60 7.38 5.46 1.83
N ARG A 61 8.04 6.53 2.30
CA ARG A 61 7.47 7.89 2.34
C ARG A 61 7.04 8.35 0.95
N ASP A 62 7.91 8.21 -0.04
CA ASP A 62 7.65 8.66 -1.41
C ASP A 62 6.47 7.90 -2.04
N ALA A 63 6.45 6.57 -1.90
CA ALA A 63 5.34 5.75 -2.39
C ALA A 63 4.00 6.12 -1.72
N TYR A 64 4.03 6.40 -0.41
CA TYR A 64 2.86 6.81 0.35
C TYR A 64 2.38 8.22 -0.01
N ALA A 65 3.30 9.16 -0.24
CA ALA A 65 3.02 10.50 -0.73
C ALA A 65 2.43 10.49 -2.15
N GLU A 66 2.99 9.67 -3.04
CA GLU A 66 2.47 9.56 -4.40
C GLU A 66 1.04 9.01 -4.41
N ALA A 67 0.76 8.00 -3.57
CA ALA A 67 -0.60 7.48 -3.42
C ALA A 67 -1.60 8.55 -2.94
N ARG A 68 -1.18 9.54 -2.14
CA ARG A 68 -2.01 10.70 -1.75
C ARG A 68 -2.36 11.61 -2.93
N GLY A 69 -1.44 11.73 -3.89
CA GLY A 69 -1.56 12.63 -5.05
C GLY A 69 -2.47 12.12 -6.16
N ARG A 70 -2.83 10.84 -6.18
CA ARG A 70 -3.57 10.19 -7.28
C ARG A 70 -5.09 10.41 -7.30
N GLY A 71 -5.62 11.13 -6.32
CA GLY A 71 -7.02 11.55 -6.27
C GLY A 71 -7.79 11.08 -5.04
N GLU A 72 -9.00 11.63 -4.87
CA GLU A 72 -9.81 11.49 -3.65
C GLU A 72 -10.20 10.03 -3.36
N ALA A 73 -10.60 9.27 -4.38
CA ALA A 73 -10.98 7.87 -4.22
C ALA A 73 -9.82 7.00 -3.69
N TRP A 74 -8.59 7.29 -4.11
CA TRP A 74 -7.40 6.57 -3.64
C TRP A 74 -7.04 6.96 -2.21
N ARG A 75 -7.13 8.25 -1.89
CA ARG A 75 -6.91 8.78 -0.55
C ARG A 75 -7.87 8.13 0.45
N LYS A 76 -9.17 8.11 0.15
CA LYS A 76 -10.19 7.50 1.00
C LYS A 76 -9.92 6.00 1.24
N LEU A 77 -9.65 5.24 0.18
CA LEU A 77 -9.35 3.82 0.31
C LEU A 77 -8.10 3.56 1.13
N ARG A 78 -7.05 4.38 0.96
CA ARG A 78 -5.84 4.29 1.77
C ARG A 78 -6.13 4.59 3.25
N ASP A 79 -6.87 5.66 3.55
CA ASP A 79 -7.17 6.08 4.93
C ASP A 79 -7.98 5.01 5.66
N GLU A 80 -8.99 4.43 4.99
CA GLU A 80 -9.72 3.27 5.49
C GLU A 80 -8.85 2.01 5.66
N ALA A 81 -7.80 1.87 4.86
CA ALA A 81 -6.88 0.74 4.96
C ALA A 81 -5.95 0.91 6.17
N VAL A 82 -5.44 2.14 6.36
CA VAL A 82 -4.53 2.50 7.46
C VAL A 82 -5.24 2.47 8.81
N SER A 83 -6.51 2.87 8.88
CA SER A 83 -7.29 2.80 10.13
C SER A 83 -7.51 1.36 10.64
N LEU A 84 -7.30 0.36 9.79
CA LEU A 84 -7.43 -1.06 10.13
C LEU A 84 -6.08 -1.76 10.34
N LEU A 85 -4.98 -1.01 10.24
CA LEU A 85 -3.67 -1.55 10.55
C LEU A 85 -3.48 -1.65 12.07
N PRO A 86 -2.72 -2.67 12.53
CA PRO A 86 -2.16 -2.70 13.87
C PRO A 86 -1.40 -1.41 14.19
N ASP A 87 -1.44 -1.01 15.47
CA ASP A 87 -0.84 0.25 15.92
C ASP A 87 0.67 0.34 15.63
N ASP A 88 1.39 -0.78 15.70
CA ASP A 88 2.83 -0.85 15.38
C ASP A 88 3.12 -0.46 13.93
N VAL A 89 2.27 -0.92 12.99
CA VAL A 89 2.43 -0.64 11.56
C VAL A 89 1.94 0.77 11.24
N ARG A 90 0.86 1.23 11.88
CA ARG A 90 0.32 2.58 11.68
C ARG A 90 1.30 3.65 12.13
N ALA A 91 1.94 3.48 13.29
CA ALA A 91 2.96 4.41 13.78
C ALA A 91 4.10 4.59 12.76
N LYS A 92 4.54 3.51 12.11
CA LYS A 92 5.56 3.57 11.05
C LYS A 92 5.15 4.35 9.81
N LEU A 93 3.85 4.57 9.57
CA LEU A 93 3.36 5.41 8.48
C LEU A 93 3.14 6.86 8.92
N GLU A 94 2.87 7.10 10.21
CA GLU A 94 2.73 8.44 10.80
C GLU A 94 4.09 9.13 10.96
N ASP A 95 5.15 8.34 11.21
CA ASP A 95 6.53 8.79 11.31
C ASP A 95 7.19 9.11 9.94
N LEU A 96 6.46 8.91 8.82
CA LEU A 96 6.94 9.19 7.46
C LEU A 96 6.74 10.65 7.06
#